data_AF-A0A962R144-F1
#
_entry.id   AF-A0A962R144-F1
#
_cell.length_a   1.000
_cell.length_b   1.000
_cell.length_c   1.000
_cell.angle_alpha   90.00
_cell.angle_beta   90.00
_cell.angle_gamma   90.00
#
_symmetry.space_group_name_H-M   'P 1'
#
loop_
_entity.id
_entity.type
_entity.pdbx_description
1 polymer ?
#
loop_
_entity_poly.entity_id
_entity_poly.type
_entity_poly.pdbx_seq_one_letter_code
_entity_poly.pdbx_strand_id
1 'polypeptide(L)'
;SGDVFFRGRPYVGRVREFCMIIRRPGFYFGITLSDIERDIKFPVEERDMEYPVDPDFAEFTLGGFHSDDRFLAILDVDKLVADSELSNAAASRTAANEEISDEQ
;
A
#
# COMPACT_ATOMS: atom_id res chain seq x y z
N SER A 1 -1.20 5.58 12.06
CA SER A 1 -0.01 5.18 11.25
C SER A 1 -0.45 4.06 10.33
N GLY A 2 -0.09 4.08 9.03
CA GLY A 2 -0.51 3.07 8.06
C GLY A 2 -0.15 1.63 8.45
N ASP A 3 0.97 1.41 9.15
CA ASP A 3 1.34 0.06 9.61
C ASP A 3 0.41 -0.49 10.70
N VAL A 4 -0.29 0.38 11.43
CA VAL A 4 -1.29 -0.06 12.42
C VAL A 4 -2.52 -0.65 11.71
N PHE A 5 -2.83 -0.15 10.50
CA PHE A 5 -3.93 -0.67 9.69
C PHE A 5 -3.62 -2.05 9.12
N PHE A 6 -2.38 -2.30 8.67
CA PHE A 6 -1.99 -3.62 8.18
C PHE A 6 -1.75 -4.64 9.29
N ARG A 7 -1.07 -4.24 10.37
CA ARG A 7 -0.59 -5.18 11.38
C ARG A 7 -1.56 -5.38 12.55
N GLY A 8 -2.63 -4.58 12.61
CA GLY A 8 -3.58 -4.56 13.73
C GLY A 8 -2.93 -4.22 15.09
N ARG A 9 -1.69 -3.72 15.09
CA ARG A 9 -0.88 -3.48 16.29
C ARG A 9 0.03 -2.26 16.13
N PRO A 10 0.42 -1.59 17.23
CA PRO A 10 1.41 -0.52 17.18
C PRO A 10 2.69 -1.02 16.52
N TYR A 11 3.18 -0.27 15.53
CA TYR A 11 4.40 -0.60 14.81
C TYR A 11 5.18 0.68 14.54
N VAL A 12 6.46 0.66 14.93
CA VAL A 12 7.43 1.71 14.64
C VAL A 12 8.24 1.24 13.43
N GLY A 13 7.80 1.66 12.25
CA GLY A 13 8.47 1.37 11.00
C GLY A 13 9.64 2.30 10.71
N ARG A 14 10.23 2.12 9.53
CA ARG A 14 11.18 3.08 8.95
C ARG A 14 10.51 4.44 8.78
N VAL A 15 11.32 5.50 8.75
CA VAL A 15 10.84 6.84 8.38
C VAL A 15 10.20 6.78 6.99
N ARG A 16 9.05 7.44 6.85
CA ARG A 16 8.29 7.51 5.59
C ARG A 16 8.53 8.87 4.97
N GLU A 17 9.12 8.86 3.79
CA GLU A 17 9.48 10.08 3.06
C GLU A 17 8.59 10.30 1.83
N PHE A 18 7.87 9.25 1.41
CA PHE A 18 7.08 9.26 0.19
C PHE A 18 5.62 8.86 0.45
N CYS A 19 4.74 9.31 -0.43
CA CYS A 19 3.34 8.89 -0.46
C CYS A 19 2.94 8.56 -1.90
N MET A 20 2.57 7.31 -2.14
CA MET A 20 1.99 6.87 -3.41
C MET A 20 0.48 7.09 -3.37
N ILE A 21 -0.04 7.87 -4.32
CA ILE A 21 -1.47 8.13 -4.44
C ILE A 21 -2.07 7.21 -5.51
N ILE A 22 -2.99 6.36 -5.10
CA ILE A 22 -3.81 5.53 -5.98
C ILE A 22 -5.15 6.22 -6.16
N ARG A 23 -5.50 6.51 -7.41
CA ARG A 23 -6.79 7.09 -7.78
C ARG A 23 -7.76 6.01 -8.25
N ARG A 24 -8.95 5.98 -7.66
CA ARG A 24 -10.09 5.19 -8.15
C ARG A 24 -11.29 6.10 -8.41
N PRO A 25 -12.30 5.67 -9.18
CA PRO A 25 -13.53 6.44 -9.33
C PRO A 25 -14.18 6.68 -7.95
N GLY A 26 -14.24 7.94 -7.52
CA GLY A 26 -14.93 8.36 -6.29
C GLY A 26 -14.04 8.60 -5.07
N PHE A 27 -12.80 8.11 -5.04
CA PHE A 27 -11.91 8.26 -3.88
C PHE A 27 -10.41 8.19 -4.25
N TYR A 28 -9.58 8.62 -3.30
CA TYR A 28 -8.12 8.52 -3.36
C TYR A 28 -7.62 7.72 -2.17
N PHE A 29 -6.60 6.88 -2.42
CA PHE A 29 -5.92 6.12 -1.40
C PHE A 29 -4.43 6.49 -1.38
N GLY A 30 -3.91 6.83 -0.21
CA GLY A 30 -2.51 7.18 -0.01
C GLY A 30 -1.76 6.06 0.71
N ILE A 31 -0.69 5.55 0.10
CA ILE A 31 0.22 4.59 0.73
C ILE A 31 1.51 5.32 1.06
N THR A 32 1.81 5.45 2.35
CA THR A 32 3.08 6.02 2.79
C THR A 32 4.20 4.99 2.66
N LEU A 33 5.28 5.36 1.97
CA LEU A 33 6.42 4.51 1.68
C LEU A 33 7.67 5.06 2.35
N SER A 34 8.55 4.17 2.80
CA SER A 34 9.87 4.54 3.32
C SER A 34 10.89 4.83 2.24
N ASP A 35 10.69 4.27 1.04
CA ASP A 35 11.62 4.42 -0.08
C ASP A 35 10.88 4.19 -1.40
N ILE A 36 11.43 4.70 -2.50
CA ILE A 36 10.99 4.43 -3.86
C ILE A 36 12.21 4.02 -4.68
N GLU A 37 12.16 2.82 -5.24
CA GLU A 37 13.20 2.32 -6.13
C GLU A 37 12.81 2.52 -7.61
N ARG A 38 13.75 2.22 -8.51
CA ARG A 38 13.54 2.29 -9.96
C ARG A 38 12.49 1.29 -10.43
N ASP A 39 11.98 1.51 -11.63
CA ASP A 39 11.18 0.50 -12.33
C ASP A 39 12.02 -0.74 -12.66
N ILE A 40 11.47 -1.92 -12.37
CA ILE A 40 12.08 -3.22 -12.66
C ILE A 40 11.07 -4.07 -13.42
N LYS A 41 11.54 -4.84 -14.40
CA LYS A 41 10.72 -5.77 -15.19
C LYS A 41 11.10 -7.20 -14.86
N PHE A 42 10.09 -8.02 -14.61
CA PHE A 42 10.25 -9.45 -14.37
C PHE A 42 9.38 -10.24 -15.35
N PRO A 43 9.85 -11.39 -15.88
CA PRO A 43 9.02 -12.35 -16.59
C PRO A 43 7.94 -12.89 -15.65
N VAL A 44 6.68 -12.95 -16.10
CA VAL A 44 5.57 -13.37 -15.22
C VAL A 44 5.69 -14.83 -14.79
N GLU A 45 6.37 -15.64 -15.59
CA GLU A 45 6.63 -17.07 -15.35
C GLU A 45 7.59 -17.30 -14.18
N GLU A 46 8.41 -16.30 -13.84
CA GLU A 46 9.35 -16.35 -12.71
C GLU A 46 8.72 -15.93 -11.38
N ARG A 47 7.41 -15.63 -11.38
CA ARG A 47 6.71 -15.22 -10.18
C ARG A 47 6.61 -16.38 -9.20
N ASP A 48 7.24 -16.22 -8.05
CA ASP A 48 7.25 -17.18 -6.97
C ASP A 48 6.02 -16.93 -6.07
N MET A 49 5.18 -17.96 -5.95
CA MET A 49 3.97 -17.96 -5.13
C MET A 49 4.17 -18.66 -3.78
N GLU A 50 5.31 -19.30 -3.58
CA GLU A 50 5.59 -20.17 -2.43
C GLU A 50 6.51 -19.50 -1.40
N TYR A 51 7.37 -18.57 -1.84
CA TYR A 51 8.26 -17.86 -0.93
C TYR A 51 7.46 -17.09 0.15
N PRO A 52 7.83 -17.22 1.43
CA PRO A 52 7.07 -16.62 2.51
C PRO A 52 7.12 -15.10 2.44
N VAL A 53 5.94 -14.48 2.53
CA VAL A 53 5.75 -13.04 2.72
C VAL A 53 5.46 -12.74 4.19
N ASP A 54 5.62 -11.47 4.59
CA ASP A 54 5.21 -11.03 5.94
C ASP A 54 3.72 -11.37 6.13
N PRO A 55 3.34 -12.14 7.18
CA PRO A 55 1.97 -12.58 7.41
C PRO A 55 0.96 -11.44 7.45
N ASP A 56 1.37 -10.25 7.92
CA ASP A 56 0.49 -9.08 8.02
C ASP A 56 0.10 -8.52 6.64
N PHE A 57 0.76 -8.96 5.56
CA PHE A 57 0.49 -8.53 4.18
C PHE A 57 0.04 -9.69 3.28
N ALA A 58 0.08 -10.92 3.77
CA ALA A 58 -0.08 -12.12 2.94
C ALA A 58 -1.37 -12.10 2.10
N GLU A 59 -2.50 -11.69 2.69
CA GLU A 59 -3.79 -11.63 2.02
C GLU A 59 -3.84 -10.63 0.85
N PHE A 60 -3.03 -9.56 0.93
CA PHE A 60 -2.95 -8.49 -0.06
C PHE A 60 -1.84 -8.72 -1.07
N THR A 61 -1.18 -9.88 -1.09
CA THR A 61 -0.08 -10.17 -2.03
C THR A 61 -0.47 -11.15 -3.12
N LEU A 62 0.29 -11.14 -4.22
CA LEU A 62 0.16 -12.05 -5.35
C LEU A 62 1.46 -12.82 -5.61
N GLY A 63 2.15 -13.23 -4.54
CA GLY A 63 3.52 -13.75 -4.62
C GLY A 63 4.53 -12.64 -4.83
N GLY A 64 5.66 -12.94 -5.46
CA GLY A 64 6.73 -11.98 -5.67
C GLY A 64 7.82 -12.45 -6.61
N PHE A 65 8.90 -11.67 -6.66
CA PHE A 65 10.08 -11.96 -7.46
C PHE A 65 11.33 -11.89 -6.61
N HIS A 66 12.27 -12.78 -6.87
CA HIS A 66 13.61 -12.68 -6.31
C HIS A 66 14.41 -11.64 -7.10
N SER A 67 15.06 -10.71 -6.40
CA SER A 67 15.94 -9.70 -6.97
C SER A 67 17.15 -9.53 -6.07
N ASP A 68 18.31 -9.96 -6.56
CA ASP A 68 19.55 -10.02 -5.78
C ASP A 68 19.32 -10.80 -4.47
N ASP A 69 19.61 -10.19 -3.32
CA ASP A 69 19.43 -10.78 -1.99
C ASP A 69 18.05 -10.49 -1.37
N ARG A 70 17.06 -10.09 -2.18
CA ARG A 70 15.75 -9.62 -1.70
C ARG A 70 14.59 -10.31 -2.39
N PHE A 71 13.51 -10.48 -1.66
CA PHE A 71 12.22 -10.88 -2.20
C PHE A 71 11.30 -9.66 -2.33
N LEU A 72 10.84 -9.39 -3.55
CA LEU A 72 9.96 -8.29 -3.89
C LEU A 72 8.53 -8.81 -3.99
N ALA A 73 7.78 -8.71 -2.89
CA ALA A 73 6.37 -9.07 -2.86
C ALA A 73 5.54 -8.10 -3.72
N ILE A 74 4.60 -8.64 -4.50
CA ILE A 74 3.66 -7.86 -5.29
C ILE A 74 2.45 -7.54 -4.43
N LEU A 75 2.22 -6.26 -4.17
CA LEU A 75 1.01 -5.76 -3.52
C LEU A 75 -0.15 -5.69 -4.52
N ASP A 76 -1.23 -6.42 -4.23
CA ASP A 76 -2.49 -6.34 -4.94
C ASP A 76 -3.30 -5.14 -4.46
N VAL A 77 -3.17 -4.04 -5.21
CA VAL A 77 -3.88 -2.80 -4.90
C VAL A 77 -5.39 -2.99 -4.97
N ASP A 78 -5.91 -3.85 -5.84
CA ASP A 78 -7.35 -4.08 -5.96
C ASP A 78 -7.90 -4.78 -4.71
N LYS A 79 -7.22 -5.81 -4.21
CA LYS A 79 -7.58 -6.43 -2.92
C LYS A 79 -7.46 -5.44 -1.77
N LEU A 80 -6.39 -4.66 -1.76
CA LEU A 80 -6.14 -3.69 -0.70
C LEU A 80 -7.25 -2.65 -0.57
N VAL A 81 -7.72 -2.10 -1.70
CA VAL A 81 -8.80 -1.10 -1.71
C VAL A 81 -10.20 -1.71 -1.66
N ALA A 82 -10.35 -3.02 -1.81
CA ALA A 82 -11.62 -3.71 -1.63
C ALA A 82 -11.87 -4.05 -0.15
N ASP A 83 -10.82 -4.08 0.67
CA ASP A 83 -10.93 -4.30 2.09
C ASP A 83 -11.70 -3.15 2.77
N SER A 84 -12.72 -3.50 3.54
CA SER A 84 -13.63 -2.50 4.13
C SER A 84 -12.99 -1.68 5.24
N GLU A 85 -12.04 -2.25 6.00
CA GLU A 85 -11.36 -1.50 7.07
C GLU A 85 -10.40 -0.48 6.47
N LEU A 86 -9.70 -0.86 5.41
CA LEU A 86 -8.78 0.01 4.69
C LEU A 86 -9.50 1.05 3.83
N SER A 87 -10.62 0.68 3.20
CA SER A 87 -11.45 1.60 2.42
C SER A 87 -12.01 2.74 3.26
N ASN A 88 -12.35 2.48 4.52
CA ASN A 88 -12.85 3.50 5.43
C ASN A 88 -11.79 4.56 5.78
N ALA A 89 -10.50 4.28 5.54
CA ALA A 89 -9.42 5.25 5.70
C ALA A 89 -9.18 6.11 4.43
N ALA A 90 -9.91 5.86 3.35
CA ALA A 90 -9.75 6.60 2.09
C ALA A 90 -10.33 8.03 2.19
N ALA A 91 -9.67 8.97 1.52
CA ALA A 91 -10.21 10.31 1.38
C ALA A 91 -11.34 10.31 0.33
N SER A 92 -12.55 10.65 0.76
CA SER A 92 -13.69 10.85 -0.14
C SER A 92 -13.57 12.20 -0.86
N ARG A 93 -14.10 12.31 -2.09
CA ARG A 93 -14.14 13.58 -2.83
C ARG A 93 -14.92 14.68 -2.10
N THR A 94 -15.84 14.34 -1.22
CA THR A 94 -16.61 15.32 -0.43
C THR A 94 -15.77 15.86 0.72
N ALA A 95 -15.04 15.00 1.43
CA ALA A 95 -14.16 15.40 2.53
C ALA A 95 -13.01 16.32 2.05
N ALA A 96 -12.50 16.11 0.82
CA ALA A 96 -11.43 16.94 0.26
C ALA A 96 -11.83 18.40 -0.03
N ASN A 97 -13.13 18.70 -0.07
CA ASN A 97 -13.63 20.06 -0.30
C ASN A 97 -14.02 20.79 1.00
N GLU A 98 -14.00 20.13 2.16
CA GLU A 98 -14.40 20.72 3.44
C GLU A 98 -13.22 21.34 4.22
N GLU A 99 -11.98 21.24 3.73
CA GLU A 99 -10.78 21.84 4.37
C GLU A 99 -10.30 23.17 3.73
N ILE A 100 -11.20 23.95 3.10
CA ILE A 100 -10.90 25.33 2.64
C ILE A 100 -11.90 26.34 3.23
N SER A 101 -12.27 26.17 4.49
CA SER A 101 -12.96 27.22 5.23
C SER A 101 -12.54 27.22 6.69
N ASP A 102 -11.36 27.78 6.95
CA ASP A 102 -11.14 28.55 8.18
C ASP A 102 -10.10 29.64 7.91
N GLU A 103 -10.34 30.78 8.54
CA GLU A 103 -9.63 32.08 8.49
C GLU A 103 -10.13 33.10 7.45
N GLN A 104 -11.24 33.79 7.80
CA GLN A 104 -11.26 35.27 7.94
C GLN A 104 -12.18 35.70 9.09
#